data_AF-Q16M16-F1
#
_entry.id   AF-Q16M16-F1
#
_cell.length_a   1.000
_cell.length_b   1.000
_cell.length_c   1.000
_cell.angle_alpha   90.00
_cell.angle_beta   90.00
_cell.angle_gamma   90.00
#
_symmetry.space_group_name_H-M   'P 1'
#
loop_
_entity.id
_entity.type
_entity.pdbx_description
1 polymer ?
#
loop_
_entity_poly.entity_id
_entity_poly.type
_entity_poly.pdbx_seq_one_letter_code
_entity_poly.pdbx_strand_id
1 'polypeptide(L)'
;MIFSDYPVEYNPKIHGPYDPVRYYGKPVQVKLIELSAWFGHRDKNPATVGAVSRAFWRWQQKYWKPKRLGIAGGMVFFYAINCGKRKHHRNYKYH
;
A
#
# COMPACT_ATOMS: atom_id res chain seq x y z
N MET A 1 21.51 15.63 -8.67
CA MET A 1 20.06 15.75 -8.91
C MET A 1 19.55 16.91 -8.09
N ILE A 2 19.15 18.00 -8.74
CA ILE A 2 18.56 19.17 -8.08
C ILE A 2 17.11 18.81 -7.75
N PHE A 3 16.68 19.10 -6.52
CA PHE A 3 15.38 18.70 -5.94
C PHE A 3 14.14 19.23 -6.70
N SER A 4 14.34 20.06 -7.73
CA SER A 4 13.28 20.70 -8.53
C SER A 4 13.09 20.13 -9.94
N ASP A 5 13.94 19.21 -10.41
CA ASP A 5 13.74 18.62 -11.73
C ASP A 5 12.79 17.43 -11.69
N TYR A 6 11.81 17.44 -12.59
CA TYR A 6 10.94 16.30 -12.81
C TYR A 6 11.76 15.08 -13.29
N PRO A 7 11.33 13.85 -12.95
CA PRO A 7 12.01 12.66 -13.43
C PRO A 7 12.04 12.66 -14.97
N VAL A 8 13.14 12.20 -15.57
CA VAL A 8 13.36 12.23 -17.03
C VAL A 8 12.25 11.54 -17.83
N GLU A 9 11.53 10.61 -17.19
CA GLU A 9 10.45 9.82 -17.75
C GLU A 9 9.10 10.57 -17.77
N TYR A 10 8.99 11.71 -17.08
CA TYR A 10 7.75 12.46 -16.95
C TYR A 10 7.59 13.47 -18.10
N ASN A 11 6.58 13.24 -18.94
CA ASN A 11 6.07 14.19 -19.90
C ASN A 11 4.71 14.80 -19.45
N PRO A 12 4.64 16.10 -19.14
CA PRO A 12 3.39 16.75 -18.67
C PRO A 12 2.27 16.71 -19.71
N LYS A 13 2.58 16.67 -21.02
CA LYS A 13 1.55 16.59 -22.08
C LYS A 13 0.82 15.25 -22.11
N ILE A 14 1.50 14.18 -21.69
CA ILE A 14 0.96 12.81 -21.73
C ILE A 14 0.38 12.43 -20.36
N HIS A 15 1.01 12.87 -19.28
CA HIS A 15 0.71 12.40 -17.93
C HIS A 15 -0.19 13.33 -17.10
N GLY A 16 -0.44 14.57 -17.56
CA GLY A 16 -1.13 15.58 -16.77
C GLY A 16 -0.28 16.06 -15.60
N PRO A 17 -0.87 16.58 -14.51
CA PRO A 17 -0.14 17.05 -13.33
C PRO A 17 0.78 15.97 -12.74
N TYR A 18 1.93 16.40 -12.22
CA TYR A 18 2.91 15.50 -11.62
C TYR A 18 2.36 14.89 -10.32
N ASP A 19 2.30 13.57 -10.27
CA ASP A 19 1.98 12.78 -9.09
C ASP A 19 3.24 12.04 -8.64
N PRO A 20 3.83 12.42 -7.49
CA PRO A 20 5.06 11.80 -6.97
C PRO A 20 4.87 10.32 -6.59
N VAL A 21 3.62 9.89 -6.41
CA VAL A 21 3.30 8.51 -6.10
C VAL A 21 3.26 7.65 -7.36
N ARG A 22 3.11 8.25 -8.55
CA ARG A 22 3.06 7.55 -9.84
C ARG A 22 4.46 7.21 -10.36
N TYR A 23 4.58 6.06 -11.04
CA TYR A 23 5.79 5.67 -11.75
C TYR A 23 5.57 5.95 -13.23
N TYR A 24 6.42 6.78 -13.81
CA TYR A 24 6.31 7.25 -15.19
C TYR A 24 7.19 6.46 -16.17
N GLY A 25 8.09 5.62 -15.66
CA GLY A 25 8.96 4.78 -16.48
C GLY A 25 8.25 3.62 -17.16
N LYS A 26 9.04 2.88 -17.95
CA LYS A 26 8.55 1.77 -18.76
C LYS A 26 7.92 0.67 -17.88
N PRO A 27 6.75 0.13 -18.24
CA PRO A 27 6.15 -0.97 -17.51
C PRO A 27 7.06 -2.20 -17.58
N VAL A 28 7.11 -2.91 -16.46
CA VAL A 28 7.83 -4.17 -16.35
C VAL A 28 6.97 -5.28 -16.96
N GLN A 29 7.47 -5.95 -17.98
CA GLN A 29 6.83 -7.13 -18.58
C GLN A 29 7.66 -8.36 -18.22
N VAL A 30 7.16 -9.16 -17.26
CA VAL A 30 7.80 -10.41 -16.81
C VAL A 30 6.71 -11.43 -16.57
N LYS A 31 6.97 -12.70 -16.91
CA LYS A 31 6.05 -13.80 -16.61
C LYS A 31 5.98 -14.04 -15.11
N LEU A 32 4.79 -14.37 -14.60
CA LEU A 32 4.57 -14.56 -13.16
C LEU A 32 5.51 -15.63 -12.56
N ILE A 33 5.78 -16.69 -13.31
CA ILE A 33 6.65 -17.81 -12.90
C ILE A 33 8.11 -17.38 -12.76
N GLU A 34 8.53 -16.38 -13.54
CA GLU A 34 9.90 -15.88 -13.56
C GLU A 34 10.11 -14.69 -12.60
N LEU A 35 9.06 -14.23 -11.92
CA LEU A 35 9.07 -13.00 -11.12
C LEU A 35 10.09 -13.06 -9.97
N SER A 36 10.23 -14.22 -9.31
CA SER A 36 11.16 -14.40 -8.18
C SER A 36 12.62 -14.35 -8.64
N ALA A 37 12.95 -15.10 -9.69
CA ALA A 37 14.26 -15.07 -10.32
C ALA A 37 14.57 -13.67 -10.83
N TRP A 38 13.64 -13.05 -11.55
CA TRP A 38 13.76 -11.69 -12.05
C TRP A 38 14.03 -10.66 -10.94
N PHE A 39 13.37 -10.78 -9.80
CA PHE A 39 13.62 -9.90 -8.65
C PHE A 39 15.02 -10.11 -8.06
N GLY A 40 15.52 -11.35 -8.06
CA GLY A 40 16.88 -11.68 -7.60
C GLY A 40 18.00 -11.07 -8.44
N HIS A 41 17.75 -10.83 -9.74
CA HIS A 41 18.69 -10.20 -10.66
C HIS A 41 18.59 -8.67 -10.68
N ARG A 42 17.70 -8.06 -9.89
CA ARG A 42 17.59 -6.60 -9.82
C ARG A 42 18.77 -6.01 -9.06
N ASP A 43 19.28 -4.89 -9.58
CA ASP A 43 20.23 -4.06 -8.86
C ASP A 43 19.61 -3.61 -7.53
N LYS A 44 20.25 -3.99 -6.42
CA LYS A 44 19.84 -3.67 -5.04
C LYS A 44 20.19 -2.23 -4.68
N ASN A 45 19.96 -1.31 -5.61
CA ASN A 45 20.24 0.11 -5.45
C ASN A 45 19.24 0.72 -4.45
N PRO A 46 19.63 1.69 -3.59
CA PRO A 46 18.71 2.45 -2.74
C PRO A 46 17.52 3.06 -3.48
N ALA A 47 17.57 3.23 -4.81
CA ALA A 47 16.41 3.59 -5.64
C ALA A 47 15.20 2.64 -5.48
N THR A 48 15.41 1.37 -5.12
CA THR A 48 14.34 0.40 -4.84
C THR A 48 13.50 0.78 -3.61
N VAL A 49 14.09 1.47 -2.63
CA VAL A 49 13.40 2.00 -1.45
C VAL A 49 12.38 3.07 -1.86
N GLY A 50 12.69 3.87 -2.89
CA GLY A 50 11.75 4.84 -3.46
C GLY A 50 10.52 4.18 -4.07
N ALA A 51 10.66 3.02 -4.72
CA ALA A 51 9.54 2.27 -5.29
C ALA A 51 8.62 1.70 -4.20
N VAL A 52 9.20 1.16 -3.12
CA VAL A 52 8.44 0.65 -1.96
C VAL A 52 7.69 1.79 -1.27
N SER A 53 8.35 2.93 -1.07
CA SER A 53 7.71 4.14 -0.51
C SER A 53 6.51 4.58 -1.35
N ARG A 54 6.66 4.67 -2.69
CA ARG A 54 5.54 5.01 -3.58
C ARG A 54 4.38 4.01 -3.49
N ALA A 55 4.67 2.71 -3.51
CA ALA A 55 3.65 1.67 -3.39
C ALA A 55 2.87 1.77 -2.06
N PHE A 56 3.60 2.01 -0.97
CA PHE A 56 3.03 2.24 0.35
C PHE A 56 2.12 3.47 0.38
N TRP A 57 2.56 4.60 -0.19
CA TRP A 57 1.75 5.81 -0.26
C TRP A 57 0.50 5.65 -1.14
N ARG A 58 0.56 4.92 -2.26
CA ARG A 58 -0.65 4.60 -3.05
C ARG A 58 -1.66 3.81 -2.22
N TRP A 59 -1.18 2.77 -1.54
CA TRP A 59 -2.03 1.92 -0.72
C TRP A 59 -2.67 2.73 0.42
N GLN A 60 -1.89 3.56 1.12
CA GLN A 60 -2.42 4.42 2.18
C GLN A 60 -3.49 5.38 1.66
N GLN A 61 -3.25 6.05 0.53
CA GLN A 61 -4.20 7.02 -0.02
C GLN A 61 -5.51 6.34 -0.46
N LYS A 62 -5.43 5.10 -0.96
CA LYS A 62 -6.60 4.32 -1.40
C LYS A 62 -7.38 3.66 -0.28
N TYR A 63 -6.70 3.15 0.76
CA TYR A 63 -7.32 2.27 1.76
C TYR A 63 -7.23 2.74 3.20
N TRP A 64 -6.35 3.68 3.54
CA TRP A 64 -6.16 4.16 4.92
C TRP A 64 -6.67 5.59 5.14
N LYS A 65 -6.40 6.48 4.17
CA LYS A 65 -6.84 7.88 4.17
C LYS A 65 -8.22 8.18 3.53
N PRO A 66 -9.02 7.22 3.01
CA PRO A 66 -10.42 7.50 2.71
C PRO A 66 -11.10 8.16 3.91
N LYS A 67 -11.63 9.37 3.70
CA LYS A 67 -12.25 10.25 4.72
C LYS A 67 -13.41 9.59 5.53
N ARG A 68 -13.80 8.35 5.21
CA ARG A 68 -14.90 7.59 5.80
C ARG A 68 -14.61 6.09 5.88
N LEU A 69 -13.49 5.69 6.48
CA LEU A 69 -13.30 4.30 6.89
C LEU A 69 -14.04 4.05 8.20
N GLY A 70 -15.08 3.22 8.14
CA GLY A 70 -15.74 2.74 9.35
C GLY A 70 -14.76 1.88 10.15
N ILE A 71 -14.37 2.36 11.33
CA ILE A 71 -13.61 1.60 12.35
C ILE A 71 -14.33 0.30 12.75
N ALA A 72 -15.61 0.18 12.39
CA ALA A 72 -16.48 -0.97 12.59
C ALA A 72 -15.83 -2.31 12.20
N GLY A 73 -15.09 -2.40 11.09
CA GLY A 73 -14.43 -3.65 10.68
C GLY A 73 -13.39 -4.15 11.70
N GLY A 74 -12.56 -3.23 12.20
CA GLY A 74 -11.58 -3.53 13.25
C GLY A 74 -12.26 -3.87 14.58
N MET A 75 -13.29 -3.11 14.97
CA MET A 75 -14.06 -3.37 16.19
C MET A 75 -14.71 -4.76 16.18
N VAL A 76 -15.33 -5.17 15.07
CA VAL A 76 -15.96 -6.49 14.94
C VAL A 76 -14.91 -7.61 14.98
N PHE A 77 -13.78 -7.44 14.29
CA PHE A 77 -12.69 -8.43 14.31
C PHE A 77 -12.11 -8.64 15.71
N PHE A 78 -11.79 -7.56 16.42
CA PHE A 78 -11.31 -7.64 17.80
C PHE A 78 -12.38 -8.14 18.76
N TYR A 79 -13.66 -7.80 18.54
CA TYR A 79 -14.76 -8.34 19.32
C TYR A 79 -14.86 -9.86 19.15
N ALA A 80 -14.79 -10.38 17.92
CA ALA A 80 -14.89 -11.81 17.62
C ALA A 80 -13.75 -12.63 18.25
N ILE A 81 -12.50 -12.17 18.14
CA ILE A 81 -11.34 -12.85 18.76
C ILE A 81 -11.47 -12.87 20.29
N ASN A 82 -12.01 -11.81 20.89
CA ASN A 82 -12.17 -11.71 22.34
C ASN A 82 -13.48 -12.35 22.88
N CYS A 83 -14.43 -12.75 22.02
CA CYS A 83 -15.64 -13.46 22.46
C CYS A 83 -15.32 -14.76 23.22
N GLY A 84 -14.27 -15.49 22.81
CA GLY A 84 -13.83 -16.70 23.50
C GLY A 84 -13.26 -16.44 24.89
N LYS A 85 -12.73 -15.25 25.16
CA LYS A 85 -12.19 -14.84 26.47
C LYS A 85 -13.29 -14.34 27.41
N ARG A 86 -14.41 -13.84 26.88
CA ARG A 86 -15.58 -13.35 27.63
C ARG A 86 -16.61 -14.43 27.97
N LYS A 87 -16.21 -15.70 27.99
CA LYS A 87 -17.09 -16.85 28.34
C LYS A 87 -17.72 -16.73 29.73
N HIS A 88 -17.04 -16.05 30.66
CA HIS A 88 -17.52 -15.86 32.04
C HIS A 88 -18.87 -15.12 32.13
N HIS A 89 -19.17 -14.28 31.13
CA HIS A 89 -20.38 -13.48 31.05
C HIS A 89 -21.56 -14.19 30.35
N ARG A 90 -21.36 -15.42 29.86
CA ARG A 90 -22.37 -16.12 29.05
C ARG A 90 -23.61 -16.54 29.85
N ASN A 91 -23.45 -16.77 31.16
CA ASN A 91 -24.54 -17.15 32.06
C ASN A 91 -25.03 -16.00 32.96
N TYR A 92 -24.51 -14.79 32.77
CA TYR A 92 -25.01 -13.62 33.49
C TYR A 92 -26.28 -13.11 32.81
N LYS A 93 -27.40 -13.09 33.55
CA LYS A 93 -28.58 -12.34 33.14
C LYS A 93 -28.29 -10.87 33.44
N TYR A 94 -28.17 -10.06 32.41
CA TYR A 94 -28.18 -8.62 32.57
C TYR A 94 -29.64 -8.21 32.78
N HIS A 95 -29.89 -7.49 33.87
CA HIS A 95 -31.20 -6.93 34.17
C HIS A 95 -31.61 -5.90 33.13
#